data_AF-A0A372UD65-F1
#
_entry.id   AF-A0A372UD65-F1
#
_cell.length_a   1.000
_cell.length_b   1.000
_cell.length_c   1.000
_cell.angle_alpha   90.00
_cell.angle_beta   90.00
_cell.angle_gamma   90.00
#
_symmetry.space_group_name_H-M   'P 1'
#
loop_
_entity.id
_entity.type
_entity.pdbx_description
1 polymer ?
#
loop_
_entity_poly.entity_id
_entity_poly.type
_entity_poly.pdbx_seq_one_letter_code
_entity_poly.pdbx_strand_id
1 'polypeptide(L)' 'MYNIKEIADAAEMIVNGYAFTRDGENIRVLNLNNPEKAAYLSQTGEVFETSMDDIELEIVLEYYQRNRKYMEE' A
#
# COMPACT_ATOMS: atom_id res chain seq x y z
N MET A 1 -5.44 -15.10 -11.00
CA MET A 1 -6.44 -14.16 -10.43
C MET A 1 -6.01 -13.90 -9.01
N TYR A 2 -5.69 -12.64 -8.67
CA TYR A 2 -5.33 -12.30 -7.29
C TYR A 2 -6.52 -12.55 -6.37
N ASN A 3 -6.31 -13.25 -5.25
CA ASN A 3 -7.34 -13.37 -4.25
C ASN A 3 -7.36 -12.09 -3.41
N ILE A 4 -8.18 -11.12 -3.83
CA ILE A 4 -8.32 -9.83 -3.16
C ILE A 4 -8.68 -9.98 -1.68
N LYS A 5 -9.45 -11.03 -1.35
CA LYS A 5 -9.80 -11.31 0.04
C LYS A 5 -8.57 -11.70 0.86
N GLU A 6 -7.71 -12.58 0.35
CA GLU A 6 -6.46 -12.96 1.04
C GLU A 6 -5.53 -11.77 1.24
N ILE A 7 -5.44 -10.87 0.24
CA ILE A 7 -4.60 -9.67 0.34
C ILE A 7 -5.16 -8.70 1.38
N ALA A 8 -6.48 -8.50 1.39
CA ALA A 8 -7.14 -7.68 2.41
C ALA A 8 -7.00 -8.29 3.81
N ASP A 9 -7.16 -9.61 3.95
CA ASP A 9 -7.00 -10.33 5.22
C ASP A 9 -5.55 -10.25 5.75
N ALA A 10 -4.55 -10.15 4.86
CA ALA A 10 -3.13 -10.06 5.21
C ALA A 10 -2.62 -8.61 5.41
N ALA A 11 -3.40 -7.59 5.05
CA ALA A 11 -2.97 -6.20 5.17
C ALA A 11 -3.00 -5.74 6.63
N GLU A 12 -1.90 -5.15 7.12
CA GLU A 12 -1.91 -4.52 8.45
C GLU A 12 -2.76 -3.24 8.45
N MET A 13 -2.95 -2.62 7.28
CA MET A 13 -3.69 -1.38 7.16
C MET A 13 -4.44 -1.31 5.82
N ILE A 14 -5.70 -0.89 5.86
CA ILE A 14 -6.49 -0.60 4.65
C ILE A 14 -7.06 0.81 4.78
N VAL A 15 -6.74 1.68 3.81
CA VAL A 15 -7.24 3.07 3.77
C VAL A 15 -7.81 3.37 2.38
N ASN A 16 -9.09 3.73 2.33
CA ASN A 16 -9.80 4.09 1.10
C ASN A 16 -9.61 3.07 -0.06
N GLY A 17 -9.63 1.78 0.26
CA GLY A 17 -9.47 0.70 -0.72
C GLY A 17 -8.02 0.34 -1.06
N TYR A 18 -7.03 1.02 -0.49
CA TYR A 18 -5.62 0.63 -0.59
C TYR A 18 -5.23 -0.23 0.60
N ALA A 19 -4.78 -1.45 0.33
CA ALA A 19 -4.17 -2.34 1.30
C ALA A 19 -2.67 -2.06 1.37
N PHE A 20 -2.16 -1.89 2.58
CA PHE A 20 -0.75 -1.75 2.91
C PHE A 20 -0.33 -3.00 3.67
N THR A 21 0.62 -3.73 3.11
CA THR A 21 1.12 -4.99 3.65
C THR A 21 2.62 -4.88 3.90
N ARG A 22 3.11 -5.27 5.07
CA ARG A 22 4.54 -5.31 5.38
C ARG A 22 5.20 -6.47 4.63
N ASP A 23 6.34 -6.18 4.00
CA ASP A 23 7.19 -7.15 3.30
C ASP A 23 8.64 -6.95 3.75
N GLY A 24 8.99 -7.58 4.87
CA GLY A 24 10.27 -7.36 5.55
C GLY A 24 10.42 -5.91 6.02
N GLU A 25 11.43 -5.22 5.50
CA GLU A 25 11.69 -3.80 5.77
C GLU A 25 10.91 -2.85 4.86
N ASN A 26 10.08 -3.36 3.94
CA ASN A 26 9.37 -2.55 2.97
C ASN A 26 7.86 -2.74 3.08
N ILE A 27 7.12 -1.99 2.29
CA ILE A 27 5.66 -1.97 2.26
C ILE A 27 5.20 -2.21 0.83
N ARG A 28 4.28 -3.17 0.67
CA ARG A 28 3.50 -3.36 -0.54
C ARG A 28 2.19 -2.61 -0.40
N VAL A 29 1.83 -1.86 -1.43
CA VAL A 29 0.55 -1.19 -1.53
C VAL A 29 -0.21 -1.73 -2.73
N LEU A 30 -1.47 -2.09 -2.53
CA LEU A 30 -2.35 -2.57 -3.61
C LEU A 30 -3.72 -1.92 -3.50
N ASN A 31 -4.23 -1.40 -4.62
CA ASN A 31 -5.63 -1.00 -4.70
C ASN A 31 -6.52 -2.23 -4.83
N LEU A 32 -7.34 -2.51 -3.81
CA LEU A 32 -8.24 -3.66 -3.77
C LEU A 32 -9.36 -3.57 -4.82
N ASN A 33 -9.68 -2.36 -5.30
CA ASN A 33 -10.67 -2.13 -6.35
C ASN A 33 -10.05 -2.21 -7.77
N ASN A 34 -8.74 -2.02 -7.89
CA ASN A 34 -8.02 -2.10 -9.16
C ASN A 34 -6.60 -2.66 -8.94
N PRO A 35 -6.42 -3.99 -8.96
CA PRO A 35 -5.13 -4.63 -8.63
C PRO A 35 -3.98 -4.34 -9.60
N GLU A 36 -4.25 -3.69 -10.74
CA GLU A 36 -3.22 -3.17 -11.63
C GLU A 36 -2.54 -1.92 -11.06
N LYS A 37 -3.08 -1.34 -9.97
CA LYS A 37 -2.55 -0.18 -9.25
C LYS A 37 -1.86 -0.62 -7.97
N ALA A 38 -0.54 -0.62 -8.01
CA ALA A 38 0.31 -1.07 -6.92
C ALA A 38 1.54 -0.17 -6.78
N ALA A 39 2.08 -0.13 -5.57
CA ALA A 39 3.34 0.53 -5.28
C ALA A 39 4.16 -0.32 -4.29
N TYR A 40 5.48 -0.23 -4.39
CA TYR A 40 6.42 -0.83 -3.45
C TYR A 40 7.31 0.27 -2.89
N LEU A 41 7.32 0.41 -1.58
CA LEU A 41 7.94 1.54 -0.90
C LEU A 41 8.67 1.14 0.37
N SER A 42 9.66 1.92 0.77
CA SER A 42 10.39 1.75 2.03
C SER A 42 9.53 2.17 3.24
N GLN A 43 9.94 1.85 4.48
CA GLN A 43 9.22 2.32 5.69
C GLN A 43 9.16 3.85 5.81
N THR A 44 10.09 4.57 5.17
CA THR A 44 10.10 6.03 5.18
C THR A 44 9.21 6.63 4.10
N GLY A 45 8.64 5.81 3.20
CA GLY A 45 7.79 6.23 2.10
C GLY A 45 8.54 6.55 0.80
N GLU A 46 9.81 6.14 0.68
CA GLU A 46 10.53 6.20 -0.59
C GLU A 46 9.97 5.15 -1.55
N VAL A 47 9.61 5.54 -2.76
CA VAL A 47 8.99 4.66 -3.76
C VAL A 47 10.07 3.97 -4.58
N PHE A 48 10.07 2.63 -4.59
CA PHE A 48 10.94 1.84 -5.45
C PHE A 48 10.30 1.55 -6.81
N GLU A 49 9.03 1.12 -6.80
CA GLU A 49 8.28 0.78 -8.00
C GLU A 49 6.81 1.15 -7.84
N THR A 50 6.17 1.55 -8.94
CA THR A 50 4.74 1.89 -8.95
C THR A 50 4.16 1.76 -10.34
N SER A 51 2.88 1.36 -10.42
CA SER A 51 2.04 1.41 -11.63
C SER A 51 0.97 2.51 -11.55
N MET A 52 0.95 3.27 -10.45
CA MET A 52 0.05 4.39 -10.24
C MET A 52 0.53 5.62 -11.01
N ASP A 53 -0.39 6.50 -11.39
CA ASP A 53 -0.02 7.82 -11.89
C ASP A 53 0.41 8.74 -10.74
N ASP A 54 1.01 9.88 -11.08
CA ASP A 54 1.60 10.80 -10.10
C ASP A 54 0.58 11.30 -9.05
N ILE A 55 -0.67 11.52 -9.45
CA ILE A 55 -1.73 12.04 -8.57
C ILE A 55 -2.18 10.93 -7.61
N GLU A 56 -2.45 9.74 -8.15
CA GLU A 56 -2.84 8.57 -7.36
C GLU A 56 -1.75 8.21 -6.35
N LEU A 57 -0.49 8.22 -6.78
CA LEU A 57 0.67 7.93 -5.93
C LEU A 57 0.81 8.95 -4.79
N GLU A 58 0.66 10.25 -5.06
CA GLU A 58 0.76 11.28 -4.02
C GLU A 58 -0.30 11.08 -2.92
N ILE A 59 -1.53 10.76 -3.30
CA ILE A 59 -2.63 10.46 -2.36
C ILE A 59 -2.31 9.21 -1.53
N VAL A 60 -1.79 8.15 -2.16
CA VAL A 60 -1.43 6.90 -1.48
C VAL A 60 -0.28 7.10 -0.50
N LEU A 61 0.72 7.90 -0.86
CA LEU A 61 1.81 8.26 0.05
C LEU A 61 1.31 9.09 1.24
N GLU A 62 0.38 10.01 1.01
CA GLU A 62 -0.28 10.76 2.10
C GLU A 62 -1.05 9.83 3.06
N TYR A 63 -1.77 8.84 2.52
CA TYR A 63 -2.42 7.80 3.33
C TYR A 63 -1.41 7.00 4.14
N TYR A 64 -0.31 6.57 3.53
CA TYR A 64 0.73 5.83 4.23
C TYR A 64 1.32 6.66 5.38
N GLN A 65 1.79 7.88 5.11
CA GLN A 65 2.45 8.70 6.13
C GLN A 65 1.55 9.06 7.31
N ARG A 66 0.26 9.32 7.07
CA ARG A 66 -0.70 9.65 8.13
C ARG A 66 -1.04 8.47 9.04
N ASN A 67 -0.93 7.25 8.51
CA ASN A 67 -1.47 6.06 9.17
C ASN A 67 -0.41 5.00 9.49
N ARG A 68 0.86 5.17 9.08
CA ARG A 68 1.94 4.18 9.30
C ARG A 68 2.13 3.76 10.75
N LYS A 69 1.75 4.60 11.72
CA LYS A 69 1.72 4.28 13.16
C LYS A 69 0.88 3.04 13.52
N TYR A 70 -0.05 2.63 12.66
CA TYR A 70 -0.85 1.41 12.85
C TYR A 70 -0.13 0.16 12.32
N MET A 71 0.98 0.34 11.60
CA MET A 71 1.82 -0.75 11.13
C MET A 71 3.07 -0.92 12.00
N GLU A 72 3.47 0.10 12.77
CA GLU A 72 4.57 0.05 13.74
C GLU A 72 4.15 -0.80 14.95
N GLU A 73 4.88 -1.89 15.26
CA GLU A 73 4.77 -2.61 16.53
C GLU A 73 5.49 -1.86 17.66
#